data_AF-A0A9P1AC19-F1
#
_entry.id   AF-A0A9P1AC19-F1
#
_cell.length_a   1.000
_cell.length_b   1.000
_cell.length_c   1.000
_cell.angle_alpha   90.00
_cell.angle_beta   90.00
_cell.angle_gamma   90.00
#
_symmetry.space_group_name_H-M   'P 1'
#
loop_
_entity.id
_entity.type
_entity.pdbx_description
1 polymer ?
#
loop_
_entity_poly.entity_id
_entity_poly.type
_entity_poly.pdbx_seq_one_letter_code
_entity_poly.pdbx_strand_id
1 'polypeptide(L)'
;MARSLMKPSKHQLKHVLDQMSDLVEHAELEANLATFHEESKLTAQANEFRMSLIMMLTAYLRSSEIVGQLKFEGIEIAGITAFGSWPTPGMALPVSILQAIYRDMKYKMTARAYFENHSIRDICFVQTAKVPIIRFKIDGIQFDLSSTLERNPPRTSLAAKFINAYCQIDRRVPLLITFIKSWMKSEGSADDHLRDFPNSYSLILMLVHVLQWYDILPNIHQTHKEMFSVENFKNWNDVEINNEFYYPLDENTIALHRKRPTDKLTVVQLLWLFCSHYQNDHIFRECRFNMKNGRIEQRSKSSREHSFEILCPYDVRNPARSARSTLEFTAALKELGRILNTPHRYMLHSIRRITAEKTYFPSQSSSQLFQQSYMYYPHSQNVLYPLEAHQYVYNFQSRPMNVAQPSISSSPWFPYSPPNSLPPQVCNPQYAVFVPHMQNQSQRK
;
A
#
# COMPACT_ATOMS: atom_id res chain seq x y z
N MET A 1 23.90 6.19 -20.05
CA MET A 1 22.72 6.84 -19.46
C MET A 1 21.47 6.28 -20.12
N ALA A 2 20.39 6.02 -19.37
CA ALA A 2 19.13 5.57 -19.97
C ALA A 2 18.53 6.70 -20.81
N ARG A 3 18.01 6.40 -22.01
CA ARG A 3 17.35 7.37 -22.86
C ARG A 3 16.03 7.77 -22.21
N SER A 4 15.88 9.06 -21.88
CA SER A 4 14.64 9.59 -21.31
C SER A 4 13.69 10.04 -22.41
N LEU A 5 12.40 9.77 -22.25
CA LEU A 5 11.38 10.32 -23.13
C LEU A 5 11.23 11.83 -22.88
N MET A 6 10.79 12.56 -23.90
CA MET A 6 10.43 13.97 -23.73
C MET A 6 9.11 14.08 -22.97
N LYS A 7 9.04 15.04 -22.04
CA LYS A 7 7.78 15.34 -21.35
C LYS A 7 6.72 15.76 -22.36
N PRO A 8 5.43 15.44 -22.11
CA PRO A 8 4.36 15.84 -22.97
C PRO A 8 4.22 17.37 -23.00
N SER A 9 3.90 17.92 -24.15
CA SER A 9 3.53 19.34 -24.26
C SER A 9 2.15 19.58 -23.63
N LYS A 10 1.85 20.85 -23.32
CA LYS A 10 0.51 21.26 -22.89
C LYS A 10 -0.58 20.88 -23.91
N HIS A 11 -0.24 20.87 -25.20
CA HIS A 11 -1.14 20.43 -26.26
C HIS A 11 -1.43 18.93 -26.18
N GLN A 12 -0.45 18.11 -25.82
CA GLN A 12 -0.66 16.66 -25.64
C GLN A 12 -1.56 16.38 -24.43
N LEU A 13 -1.38 17.10 -23.31
CA LEU A 13 -2.31 17.00 -22.19
C LEU A 13 -3.73 17.38 -22.62
N LYS A 14 -3.87 18.52 -23.31
CA LYS A 14 -5.18 18.96 -23.83
C LYS A 14 -5.81 17.91 -24.75
N HIS A 15 -5.06 17.38 -25.70
CA HIS A 15 -5.54 16.34 -26.61
C HIS A 15 -6.01 15.08 -25.87
N VAL A 16 -5.29 14.62 -24.83
CA VAL A 16 -5.73 13.47 -24.02
C VAL A 16 -7.04 13.76 -23.29
N LEU A 17 -7.22 14.99 -22.81
CA LEU A 17 -8.43 15.41 -22.10
C LEU A 17 -9.60 15.68 -23.03
N ASP A 18 -9.37 16.22 -24.22
CA ASP A 18 -10.38 16.48 -25.26
C ASP A 18 -11.02 15.18 -25.79
N GLN A 19 -10.41 14.01 -25.53
CA GLN A 19 -11.02 12.71 -25.79
C GLN A 19 -12.19 12.39 -24.86
N MET A 20 -12.31 13.08 -23.73
CA MET A 20 -13.47 12.98 -22.86
C MET A 20 -14.52 14.02 -23.28
N SER A 21 -15.73 13.54 -23.56
CA SER A 21 -16.90 14.41 -23.67
C SER A 21 -17.30 14.94 -22.29
N ASP A 22 -17.65 16.23 -22.19
CA ASP A 22 -18.18 16.81 -20.96
C ASP A 22 -19.66 16.40 -20.81
N LEU A 23 -19.89 15.28 -20.11
CA LEU A 23 -21.20 14.68 -19.94
C LEU A 23 -21.68 14.76 -18.49
N VAL A 24 -23.00 14.83 -18.30
CA VAL A 24 -23.65 14.91 -16.97
C VAL A 24 -23.24 13.73 -16.08
N GLU A 25 -23.04 12.55 -16.66
CA GLU A 25 -22.61 11.34 -15.97
C GLU A 25 -21.19 11.46 -15.38
N HIS A 26 -20.30 12.27 -15.99
CA HIS A 26 -18.98 12.54 -15.42
C HIS A 26 -19.09 13.41 -14.16
N ALA A 27 -19.98 14.40 -14.15
CA ALA A 27 -20.26 15.19 -12.95
C ALA A 27 -20.87 14.33 -11.84
N GLU A 28 -21.76 13.37 -12.18
CA GLU A 28 -22.28 12.39 -11.24
C GLU A 28 -21.16 11.52 -10.65
N LEU A 29 -20.22 11.02 -11.48
CA LEU A 29 -19.07 10.26 -11.00
C LEU A 29 -18.16 11.09 -10.10
N GLU A 30 -17.89 12.35 -10.44
CA GLU A 30 -17.12 13.27 -9.61
C GLU A 30 -17.74 13.39 -8.21
N ALA A 31 -19.05 13.63 -8.13
CA ALA A 31 -19.77 13.72 -6.87
C ALA A 31 -19.73 12.41 -6.08
N ASN A 32 -19.93 11.27 -6.76
CA ASN A 32 -19.87 9.95 -6.14
C ASN A 32 -18.46 9.62 -5.59
N LEU A 33 -17.40 10.02 -6.28
CA LEU A 33 -16.02 9.86 -5.80
C LEU A 33 -15.74 10.74 -4.58
N ALA A 34 -16.29 11.97 -4.55
CA ALA A 34 -16.21 12.85 -3.40
C ALA A 34 -16.91 12.24 -2.18
N THR A 35 -18.15 11.80 -2.34
CA THR A 35 -18.91 11.11 -1.28
C THR A 35 -18.17 9.87 -0.78
N PHE A 36 -17.69 9.01 -1.69
CA PHE A 36 -16.93 7.82 -1.34
C PHE A 36 -15.68 8.14 -0.50
N HIS A 37 -14.98 9.23 -0.83
CA HIS A 37 -13.82 9.66 -0.06
C HIS A 37 -14.19 10.16 1.33
N GLU A 38 -15.22 10.98 1.47
CA GLU A 38 -15.71 11.44 2.78
C GLU A 38 -16.16 10.25 3.66
N GLU A 39 -16.90 9.29 3.10
CA GLU A 39 -17.31 8.07 3.79
C GLU A 39 -16.12 7.17 4.20
N SER A 40 -15.01 7.27 3.47
CA SER A 40 -13.80 6.50 3.74
C SER A 40 -12.85 7.18 4.74
N LYS A 41 -13.09 8.45 5.10
CA LYS A 41 -12.30 9.15 6.12
C LYS A 41 -12.62 8.58 7.49
N LEU A 42 -11.60 8.54 8.34
CA LEU A 42 -11.81 8.34 9.76
C LEU A 42 -12.46 9.61 10.32
N THR A 43 -13.46 9.44 11.16
CA THR A 43 -14.01 10.55 11.95
C THR A 43 -12.92 11.09 12.88
N ALA A 44 -13.04 12.35 13.31
CA ALA A 44 -12.09 12.94 14.26
C ALA A 44 -11.97 12.07 15.53
N GLN A 45 -13.09 11.62 16.07
CA GLN A 45 -13.14 10.71 17.22
C GLN A 45 -12.44 9.36 16.95
N ALA A 46 -12.68 8.74 15.79
CA ALA A 46 -12.01 7.49 15.43
C ALA A 46 -10.50 7.69 15.24
N ASN A 47 -10.08 8.86 14.74
CA ASN A 47 -8.67 9.21 14.61
C ASN A 47 -8.00 9.49 15.97
N GLU A 48 -8.67 10.22 16.87
CA GLU A 48 -8.20 10.43 18.26
C GLU A 48 -8.06 9.11 19.01
N PHE A 49 -9.08 8.24 18.90
CA PHE A 49 -9.02 6.89 19.45
C PHE A 49 -7.87 6.08 18.87
N ARG A 50 -7.68 6.13 17.54
CA ARG A 50 -6.53 5.49 16.89
C ARG A 50 -5.19 6.03 17.40
N MET A 51 -5.08 7.33 17.64
CA MET A 51 -3.86 7.94 18.17
C MET A 51 -3.61 7.51 19.62
N SER A 52 -4.64 7.36 20.45
CA SER A 52 -4.46 6.83 21.82
C SER A 52 -3.96 5.39 21.81
N LEU A 53 -4.46 4.54 20.90
CA LEU A 53 -3.94 3.18 20.72
C LEU A 53 -2.46 3.16 20.28
N ILE A 54 -2.06 4.07 19.39
CA ILE A 54 -0.64 4.22 18.98
C ILE A 54 0.22 4.63 20.18
N MET A 55 -0.26 5.55 21.02
CA MET A 55 0.46 5.97 22.23
C MET A 55 0.60 4.81 23.23
N MET A 56 -0.45 4.02 23.46
CA MET A 56 -0.38 2.84 24.31
C MET A 56 0.59 1.78 23.78
N LEU A 57 0.53 1.48 22.47
CA LEU A 57 1.47 0.55 21.84
C LEU A 57 2.93 1.05 21.98
N THR A 58 3.14 2.36 21.81
CA THR A 58 4.46 2.99 21.98
C THR A 58 4.94 2.89 23.42
N ALA A 59 4.06 3.11 24.40
CA ALA A 59 4.38 2.96 25.82
C ALA A 59 4.72 1.49 26.17
N TYR A 60 3.93 0.54 25.67
CA TYR A 60 4.21 -0.89 25.82
C TYR A 60 5.58 -1.29 25.25
N LEU A 61 5.91 -0.83 24.05
CA LEU A 61 7.22 -1.12 23.43
C LEU A 61 8.40 -0.47 24.18
N ARG A 62 8.15 0.60 24.93
CA ARG A 62 9.12 1.26 25.82
C ARG A 62 9.11 0.73 27.25
N SER A 63 8.27 -0.24 27.56
CA SER A 63 8.17 -0.82 28.90
C SER A 63 9.50 -1.41 29.34
N SER A 64 9.76 -1.38 30.65
CA SER A 64 10.97 -1.94 31.25
C SER A 64 11.16 -3.43 30.92
N GLU A 65 10.04 -4.13 30.73
CA GLU A 65 9.97 -5.55 30.44
C GLU A 65 10.39 -5.85 28.99
N ILE A 66 9.87 -5.10 28.01
CA ILE A 66 10.28 -5.24 26.61
C ILE A 66 11.71 -4.75 26.43
N VAL A 67 12.04 -3.56 26.93
CA VAL A 67 13.39 -3.00 26.84
C VAL A 67 14.40 -3.91 27.54
N GLY A 68 14.06 -4.48 28.71
CA GLY A 68 14.91 -5.42 29.44
C GLY A 68 15.15 -6.72 28.68
N GLN A 69 14.11 -7.29 28.07
CA GLN A 69 14.22 -8.48 27.22
C GLN A 69 15.15 -8.22 26.02
N LEU A 70 14.95 -7.10 25.32
CA LEU A 70 15.78 -6.75 24.16
C LEU A 70 17.22 -6.43 24.57
N LYS A 71 17.43 -5.73 25.67
CA LYS A 71 18.77 -5.39 26.19
C LYS A 71 19.55 -6.64 26.60
N PHE A 72 18.89 -7.67 27.13
CA PHE A 72 19.50 -8.97 27.40
C PHE A 72 20.02 -9.64 26.12
N GLU A 73 19.35 -9.41 24.98
CA GLU A 73 19.80 -9.85 23.65
C GLU A 73 20.82 -8.89 23.00
N GLY A 74 21.27 -7.84 23.71
CA GLY A 74 22.21 -6.84 23.19
C GLY A 74 21.58 -5.81 22.23
N ILE A 75 20.27 -5.62 22.32
CA ILE A 75 19.48 -4.78 21.42
C ILE A 75 18.91 -3.58 22.19
N GLU A 76 19.13 -2.38 21.66
CA GLU A 76 18.57 -1.13 22.18
C GLU A 76 17.51 -0.57 21.24
N ILE A 77 16.42 0.00 21.75
CA ILE A 77 15.42 0.66 20.89
C ILE A 77 15.90 2.09 20.61
N ALA A 78 16.28 2.39 19.36
CA ALA A 78 16.66 3.76 18.96
C ALA A 78 15.45 4.71 18.91
N GLY A 79 14.31 4.21 18.45
CA GLY A 79 13.13 5.03 18.21
C GLY A 79 11.92 4.21 17.79
N ILE A 80 10.75 4.82 17.93
CA ILE A 80 9.45 4.25 17.55
C ILE A 80 8.73 5.33 16.76
N THR A 81 8.20 4.99 15.60
CA THR A 81 7.43 5.90 14.75
C THR A 81 6.25 5.14 14.16
N ALA A 82 5.13 5.82 13.93
CA ALA A 82 4.01 5.24 13.20
C ALA A 82 3.75 6.04 11.93
N PHE A 83 3.40 5.34 10.87
CA PHE A 83 3.09 5.94 9.59
C PHE A 83 2.17 5.01 8.80
N GLY A 84 1.65 5.51 7.69
CA GLY A 84 0.74 4.77 6.81
C GLY A 84 1.27 3.39 6.38
N SER A 85 0.39 2.55 5.85
CA SER A 85 0.56 1.12 5.58
C SER A 85 1.71 0.76 4.61
N TRP A 86 2.97 0.85 5.02
CA TRP A 86 4.14 0.64 4.16
C TRP A 86 5.26 -0.18 4.83
N PRO A 87 5.37 -1.49 4.57
CA PRO A 87 6.56 -2.24 4.95
C PRO A 87 7.70 -1.97 3.94
N THR A 88 8.83 -1.40 4.40
CA THR A 88 10.08 -1.41 3.62
C THR A 88 10.98 -2.56 4.04
N PRO A 89 11.55 -3.27 3.06
CA PRO A 89 12.67 -4.15 3.30
C PRO A 89 13.96 -3.39 3.64
N GLY A 90 14.33 -3.36 4.92
CA GLY A 90 15.68 -3.06 5.41
C GLY A 90 16.61 -4.28 5.31
N MET A 91 17.92 -4.07 5.37
CA MET A 91 18.92 -5.14 5.43
C MET A 91 19.05 -5.62 6.88
N ALA A 92 19.05 -6.94 7.07
CA ALA A 92 19.00 -7.67 8.35
C ALA A 92 17.73 -7.40 9.17
N LEU A 93 16.80 -8.36 9.11
CA LEU A 93 15.54 -8.30 9.84
C LEU A 93 15.74 -8.93 11.20
N PRO A 94 15.49 -8.20 12.29
CA PRO A 94 15.66 -8.75 13.61
C PRO A 94 14.38 -9.54 13.97
N VAL A 95 14.23 -10.69 13.31
CA VAL A 95 13.17 -11.67 13.57
C VAL A 95 13.11 -11.99 15.06
N SER A 96 14.25 -12.03 15.76
CA SER A 96 14.33 -12.21 17.21
C SER A 96 13.56 -11.14 17.99
N ILE A 97 13.69 -9.86 17.64
CA ILE A 97 12.98 -8.74 18.29
C ILE A 97 11.47 -8.91 18.13
N LEU A 98 11.01 -9.13 16.90
CA LEU A 98 9.59 -9.33 16.64
C LEU A 98 9.08 -10.63 17.27
N GLN A 99 9.91 -11.67 17.33
CA GLN A 99 9.58 -12.93 17.99
C GLN A 99 9.42 -12.76 19.50
N ALA A 100 10.26 -11.94 20.15
CA ALA A 100 10.15 -11.61 21.58
C ALA A 100 8.84 -10.86 21.86
N ILE A 101 8.56 -9.80 21.09
CA ILE A 101 7.32 -9.02 21.23
C ILE A 101 6.09 -9.87 20.93
N TYR A 102 6.13 -10.68 19.87
CA TYR A 102 5.03 -11.58 19.53
C TYR A 102 4.73 -12.54 20.68
N ARG A 103 5.76 -13.15 21.29
CA ARG A 103 5.58 -14.05 22.42
C ARG A 103 4.99 -13.33 23.63
N ASP A 104 5.45 -12.11 23.90
CA ASP A 104 4.95 -11.30 25.01
C ASP A 104 3.48 -10.92 24.80
N MET A 105 3.13 -10.36 23.63
CA MET A 105 1.75 -10.02 23.27
C MET A 105 0.80 -11.22 23.26
N LYS A 106 1.27 -12.40 22.83
CA LYS A 106 0.43 -13.59 22.68
C LYS A 106 0.24 -14.37 23.99
N TYR A 107 1.26 -14.43 24.85
CA TYR A 107 1.28 -15.38 25.96
C TYR A 107 1.43 -14.73 27.35
N LYS A 108 1.88 -13.48 27.46
CA LYS A 108 2.14 -12.84 28.76
C LYS A 108 1.01 -11.89 29.16
N MET A 109 0.75 -11.83 30.47
CA MET A 109 -0.22 -10.89 31.06
C MET A 109 0.28 -9.44 31.02
N THR A 110 1.58 -9.22 30.86
CA THR A 110 2.20 -7.88 30.84
C THR A 110 1.63 -7.01 29.73
N ALA A 111 1.54 -7.53 28.50
CA ALA A 111 0.90 -6.81 27.40
C ALA A 111 -0.56 -6.46 27.76
N ARG A 112 -1.33 -7.39 28.34
CA ARG A 112 -2.72 -7.13 28.76
C ARG A 112 -2.83 -5.99 29.77
N ALA A 113 -1.86 -5.82 30.67
CA ALA A 113 -1.86 -4.72 31.61
C ALA A 113 -1.70 -3.34 30.93
N TYR A 114 -0.87 -3.25 29.87
CA TYR A 114 -0.66 -1.99 29.12
C TYR A 114 -1.83 -1.58 28.23
N PHE A 115 -2.59 -2.57 27.74
CA PHE A 115 -3.75 -2.31 26.91
C PHE A 115 -5.06 -2.28 27.70
N GLU A 116 -4.99 -2.32 29.05
CA GLU A 116 -6.13 -2.18 29.97
C GLU A 116 -7.37 -3.01 29.52
N ASN A 117 -8.46 -2.31 29.16
CA ASN A 117 -9.73 -2.87 28.75
C ASN A 117 -9.81 -3.12 27.22
N HIS A 118 -8.76 -2.83 26.47
CA HIS A 118 -8.73 -3.00 25.01
C HIS A 118 -8.49 -4.46 24.62
N SER A 119 -9.27 -4.93 23.66
CA SER A 119 -9.21 -6.31 23.19
C SER A 119 -8.16 -6.47 22.09
N ILE A 120 -7.05 -7.14 22.41
CA ILE A 120 -6.04 -7.54 21.42
C ILE A 120 -6.41 -8.90 20.83
N ARG A 121 -6.58 -8.97 19.51
CA ARG A 121 -6.98 -10.19 18.79
C ARG A 121 -6.12 -10.41 17.54
N ASP A 122 -6.28 -11.58 16.93
CA ASP A 122 -5.71 -11.94 15.63
C ASP A 122 -4.18 -11.77 15.53
N ILE A 123 -3.46 -12.01 16.63
CA ILE A 123 -2.00 -11.84 16.68
C ILE A 123 -1.32 -12.94 15.83
N CYS A 124 -0.71 -12.52 14.73
CA CYS A 124 -0.05 -13.36 13.74
C CYS A 124 1.36 -12.84 13.46
N PHE A 125 2.38 -13.70 13.55
CA PHE A 125 3.73 -13.35 13.16
C PHE A 125 4.05 -13.91 11.77
N VAL A 126 4.20 -13.02 10.79
CA VAL A 126 4.51 -13.36 9.40
C VAL A 126 6.03 -13.30 9.21
N GLN A 127 6.74 -14.31 9.71
CA GLN A 127 8.20 -14.37 9.67
C GLN A 127 8.80 -14.58 8.27
N THR A 128 8.05 -15.21 7.37
CA THR A 128 8.50 -15.56 6.01
C THR A 128 8.36 -14.40 5.01
N ALA A 129 7.73 -13.30 5.42
CA ALA A 129 7.61 -12.14 4.57
C ALA A 129 8.99 -11.48 4.35
N LYS A 130 9.13 -10.80 3.21
CA LYS A 130 10.31 -9.99 2.90
C LYS A 130 10.63 -8.92 3.95
N VAL A 131 9.61 -8.53 4.72
CA VAL A 131 9.70 -7.76 5.97
C VAL A 131 8.84 -8.51 6.98
N PRO A 132 9.43 -9.22 7.94
CA PRO A 132 8.74 -9.79 9.08
C PRO A 132 7.89 -8.74 9.76
N ILE A 133 6.64 -9.12 10.00
CA ILE A 133 5.62 -8.27 10.61
C ILE A 133 4.82 -9.06 11.62
N ILE A 134 4.45 -8.43 12.73
CA ILE A 134 3.41 -8.93 13.64
C ILE A 134 2.12 -8.22 13.27
N ARG A 135 1.15 -8.94 12.72
CA ARG A 135 -0.19 -8.40 12.48
C ARG A 135 -1.07 -8.70 13.67
N PHE A 136 -1.89 -7.75 14.09
CA PHE A 136 -2.85 -7.92 15.17
C PHE A 136 -3.95 -6.88 15.07
N LYS A 137 -4.97 -7.00 15.91
CA LYS A 137 -6.03 -6.00 16.05
C LYS A 137 -6.15 -5.55 17.50
N ILE A 138 -6.39 -4.27 17.72
CA ILE A 138 -6.84 -3.72 19.00
C ILE A 138 -8.21 -3.11 18.78
N ASP A 139 -9.23 -3.63 19.46
CA ASP A 139 -10.65 -3.22 19.30
C ASP A 139 -11.11 -3.18 17.83
N GLY A 140 -10.67 -4.18 17.06
CA GLY A 140 -11.00 -4.31 15.64
C GLY A 140 -10.15 -3.45 14.70
N ILE A 141 -9.36 -2.50 15.20
CA ILE A 141 -8.42 -1.70 14.40
C ILE A 141 -7.18 -2.55 14.12
N GLN A 142 -6.81 -2.69 12.84
CA GLN A 142 -5.66 -3.49 12.43
C GLN A 142 -4.35 -2.72 12.59
N PHE A 143 -3.37 -3.39 13.20
CA PHE A 143 -1.99 -2.97 13.36
C PHE A 143 -1.07 -4.01 12.72
N ASP A 144 -0.04 -3.58 12.01
CA ASP A 144 1.11 -4.45 11.71
C ASP A 144 2.39 -3.83 12.28
N LEU A 145 3.18 -4.57 13.04
CA LEU A 145 4.44 -4.12 13.62
C LEU A 145 5.62 -4.70 12.83
N SER A 146 6.48 -3.86 12.25
CA SER A 146 7.78 -4.29 11.71
C SER A 146 8.95 -3.68 12.48
N SER A 147 10.15 -4.21 12.25
CA SER A 147 11.38 -3.62 12.76
C SER A 147 12.58 -3.65 11.81
N THR A 148 13.51 -2.73 12.04
CA THR A 148 14.80 -2.61 11.32
C THR A 148 15.94 -2.40 12.32
N LEU A 149 17.16 -2.79 11.92
CA LEU A 149 18.39 -2.62 12.70
C LEU A 149 19.10 -1.26 12.48
N GLU A 150 18.45 -0.34 11.76
CA GLU A 150 19.00 0.96 11.41
C GLU A 150 18.84 1.98 12.57
N ARG A 151 19.88 2.80 12.82
CA ARG A 151 19.81 3.90 13.81
C ARG A 151 18.97 5.09 13.34
N ASN A 152 18.92 5.30 12.03
CA ASN A 152 18.21 6.41 11.44
C ASN A 152 16.72 6.08 11.33
N PRO A 153 15.84 7.10 11.27
CA PRO A 153 14.44 6.86 11.01
C PRO A 153 14.21 6.10 9.71
N PRO A 154 13.18 5.25 9.64
CA PRO A 154 12.97 4.37 8.50
C PRO A 154 12.58 5.21 7.28
N ARG A 155 13.13 4.85 6.11
CA ARG A 155 12.86 5.55 4.84
C ARG A 155 11.37 5.57 4.46
N THR A 156 10.58 4.67 5.01
CA THR A 156 9.13 4.65 4.86
C THR A 156 8.40 5.77 5.57
N SER A 157 8.93 6.29 6.68
CA SER A 157 8.42 7.53 7.27
C SER A 157 8.61 8.70 6.29
N LEU A 158 9.77 8.79 5.64
CA LEU A 158 10.02 9.80 4.62
C LEU A 158 9.11 9.63 3.39
N ALA A 159 8.90 8.38 2.96
CA ALA A 159 7.96 8.08 1.89
C ALA A 159 6.51 8.48 2.24
N ALA A 160 6.10 8.31 3.50
CA ALA A 160 4.79 8.74 3.97
C ALA A 160 4.68 10.27 4.01
N LYS A 161 5.69 10.98 4.55
CA LYS A 161 5.78 12.44 4.53
C LYS A 161 5.73 13.00 3.10
N PHE A 162 6.40 12.33 2.16
CA PHE A 162 6.36 12.65 0.73
C PHE A 162 4.97 12.52 0.12
N ILE A 163 4.21 11.48 0.47
CA ILE A 163 2.81 11.33 0.02
C ILE A 163 1.92 12.41 0.66
N ASN A 164 2.09 12.68 1.95
CA ASN A 164 1.34 13.72 2.66
C ASN A 164 1.52 15.10 2.01
N ALA A 165 2.75 15.43 1.61
CA ALA A 165 3.05 16.65 0.86
C ALA A 165 2.23 16.77 -0.44
N TYR A 166 2.05 15.67 -1.18
CA TYR A 166 1.19 15.68 -2.37
C TYR A 166 -0.29 15.81 -2.04
N CYS A 167 -0.76 15.17 -0.96
CA CYS A 167 -2.12 15.34 -0.47
C CYS A 167 -2.41 16.79 -0.04
N GLN A 168 -1.39 17.49 0.49
CA GLN A 168 -1.46 18.90 0.89
C GLN A 168 -1.48 19.85 -0.32
N ILE A 169 -0.65 19.58 -1.35
CA ILE A 169 -0.56 20.42 -2.55
C ILE A 169 -1.89 20.46 -3.32
N ASP A 170 -2.55 19.33 -3.48
CA ASP A 170 -3.68 19.19 -4.40
C ASP A 170 -4.81 18.38 -3.78
N ARG A 171 -5.97 19.04 -3.56
CA ARG A 171 -7.14 18.43 -2.92
C ARG A 171 -7.68 17.20 -3.64
N ARG A 172 -7.37 17.02 -4.93
CA ARG A 172 -7.83 15.87 -5.75
C ARG A 172 -6.98 14.63 -5.52
N VAL A 173 -5.73 14.78 -5.07
CA VAL A 173 -4.83 13.67 -4.78
C VAL A 173 -5.37 12.73 -3.69
N PRO A 174 -5.81 13.18 -2.50
CA PRO A 174 -6.32 12.26 -1.49
C PRO A 174 -7.59 11.51 -1.95
N LEU A 175 -8.46 12.15 -2.75
CA LEU A 175 -9.62 11.51 -3.39
C LEU A 175 -9.19 10.34 -4.29
N LEU A 176 -8.27 10.60 -5.23
CA LEU A 176 -7.74 9.60 -6.16
C LEU A 176 -7.00 8.47 -5.45
N ILE A 177 -6.18 8.80 -4.44
CA ILE A 177 -5.46 7.81 -3.63
C ILE A 177 -6.44 6.89 -2.91
N THR A 178 -7.44 7.44 -2.21
CA THR A 178 -8.45 6.65 -1.50
C THR A 178 -9.20 5.73 -2.46
N PHE A 179 -9.63 6.26 -3.61
CA PHE A 179 -10.32 5.49 -4.63
C PHE A 179 -9.45 4.35 -5.21
N ILE A 180 -8.26 4.65 -5.74
CA ILE A 180 -7.39 3.66 -6.38
C ILE A 180 -6.96 2.56 -5.39
N LYS A 181 -6.67 2.93 -4.14
CA LYS A 181 -6.34 1.94 -3.08
C LYS A 181 -7.49 0.98 -2.79
N SER A 182 -8.73 1.49 -2.78
CA SER A 182 -9.91 0.66 -2.56
C SER A 182 -10.25 -0.19 -3.77
N TRP A 183 -10.13 0.39 -4.97
CA TRP A 183 -10.49 -0.26 -6.22
C TRP A 183 -9.47 -1.35 -6.61
N MET A 184 -8.18 -1.03 -6.67
CA MET A 184 -7.12 -1.98 -7.02
C MET A 184 -6.51 -2.62 -5.78
N LYS A 185 -7.35 -3.08 -4.87
CA LYS A 185 -6.91 -3.73 -3.65
C LYS A 185 -6.20 -5.03 -4.01
N SER A 186 -4.92 -5.10 -3.67
CA SER A 186 -4.13 -6.32 -3.82
C SER A 186 -3.94 -7.00 -2.47
N GLU A 187 -4.64 -8.09 -2.26
CA GLU A 187 -4.35 -9.03 -1.17
C GLU A 187 -3.45 -10.12 -1.75
N GLY A 188 -2.26 -10.29 -1.16
CA GLY A 188 -1.45 -11.47 -1.41
C GLY A 188 -1.97 -12.61 -0.53
N SER A 189 -1.73 -13.84 -0.96
CA SER A 189 -1.91 -15.00 -0.09
C SER A 189 -0.88 -14.96 1.05
N ALA A 190 -1.17 -15.61 2.19
CA ALA A 190 -0.15 -15.84 3.21
C ALA A 190 1.00 -16.72 2.67
N ASP A 191 0.68 -17.58 1.69
CA ASP A 191 1.60 -18.52 1.05
C ASP A 191 2.27 -17.93 -0.20
N ASP A 192 1.69 -16.88 -0.79
CA ASP A 192 2.23 -16.20 -1.97
C ASP A 192 2.24 -14.67 -1.79
N HIS A 193 3.46 -14.13 -1.71
CA HIS A 193 3.72 -12.70 -1.54
C HIS A 193 3.51 -11.89 -2.83
N LEU A 194 3.32 -12.55 -3.97
CA LEU A 194 2.97 -11.93 -5.23
C LEU A 194 1.49 -11.53 -5.25
N ARG A 195 1.19 -10.56 -6.10
CA ARG A 195 -0.11 -9.88 -6.15
C ARG A 195 -0.52 -9.63 -7.59
N ASP A 196 -1.82 -9.63 -7.86
CA ASP A 196 -2.35 -9.37 -9.21
C ASP A 196 -2.25 -7.88 -9.57
N PHE A 197 -2.38 -7.00 -8.58
CA PHE A 197 -2.15 -5.56 -8.74
C PHE A 197 -0.92 -5.10 -7.96
N PRO A 198 -0.26 -4.00 -8.37
CA PRO A 198 0.73 -3.34 -7.54
C PRO A 198 0.20 -3.07 -6.12
N ASN A 199 1.09 -3.09 -5.13
CA ASN A 199 0.70 -2.68 -3.78
C ASN A 199 0.26 -1.21 -3.78
N SER A 200 -0.44 -0.79 -2.73
CA SER A 200 -0.95 0.58 -2.64
C SER A 200 0.14 1.64 -2.78
N TYR A 201 1.40 1.34 -2.49
CA TYR A 201 2.49 2.32 -2.53
C TYR A 201 2.84 2.61 -3.96
N SER A 202 3.01 1.52 -4.72
CA SER A 202 3.30 1.54 -6.13
C SER A 202 2.18 2.22 -6.92
N LEU A 203 0.92 1.94 -6.57
CA LEU A 203 -0.24 2.61 -7.18
C LEU A 203 -0.21 4.13 -6.94
N ILE A 204 0.08 4.57 -5.71
CA ILE A 204 0.21 6.00 -5.38
C ILE A 204 1.39 6.61 -6.13
N LEU A 205 2.54 5.94 -6.17
CA LEU A 205 3.70 6.42 -6.91
C LEU A 205 3.40 6.55 -8.41
N MET A 206 2.70 5.59 -9.00
CA MET A 206 2.27 5.66 -10.41
C MET A 206 1.31 6.82 -10.65
N LEU A 207 0.37 7.07 -9.74
CA LEU A 207 -0.53 8.23 -9.78
C LEU A 207 0.26 9.54 -9.72
N VAL A 208 1.11 9.71 -8.71
CA VAL A 208 1.95 10.90 -8.56
C VAL A 208 2.83 11.08 -9.80
N HIS A 209 3.42 10.00 -10.30
CA HIS A 209 4.29 10.02 -11.48
C HIS A 209 3.57 10.54 -12.72
N VAL A 210 2.38 10.03 -13.05
CA VAL A 210 1.67 10.49 -14.25
C VAL A 210 1.28 11.97 -14.11
N LEU A 211 0.89 12.41 -12.92
CA LEU A 211 0.57 13.81 -12.68
C LEU A 211 1.82 14.71 -12.74
N GLN A 212 3.00 14.24 -12.32
CA GLN A 212 4.27 14.95 -12.53
C GLN A 212 4.69 14.98 -14.01
N TRP A 213 4.43 13.88 -14.74
CA TRP A 213 4.81 13.72 -16.13
C TRP A 213 4.10 14.74 -17.02
N TYR A 214 2.81 14.97 -16.77
CA TYR A 214 2.00 15.98 -17.46
C TYR A 214 2.06 17.39 -16.83
N ASP A 215 3.01 17.64 -15.93
CA ASP A 215 3.16 18.93 -15.23
C ASP A 215 1.86 19.39 -14.55
N ILE A 216 1.08 18.46 -14.00
CA ILE A 216 -0.05 18.76 -13.13
C ILE A 216 0.46 18.95 -11.71
N LEU A 217 1.29 18.04 -11.21
CA LEU A 217 1.97 18.14 -9.91
C LEU A 217 3.45 18.52 -10.08
N PRO A 218 4.06 19.27 -9.14
CA PRO A 218 5.51 19.48 -9.13
C PRO A 218 6.25 18.21 -8.72
N ASN A 219 7.51 18.07 -9.11
CA ASN A 219 8.40 17.04 -8.54
C ASN A 219 9.00 17.56 -7.23
N ILE A 220 8.37 17.25 -6.09
CA ILE A 220 8.79 17.80 -4.79
C ILE A 220 10.12 17.23 -4.29
N HIS A 221 10.53 16.06 -4.76
CA HIS A 221 11.87 15.54 -4.49
C HIS A 221 12.95 16.44 -5.12
N GLN A 222 12.66 17.12 -6.23
CA GLN A 222 13.58 18.07 -6.85
C GLN A 222 13.46 19.48 -6.28
N THR A 223 12.23 19.96 -6.04
CA THR A 223 12.02 21.35 -5.60
C THR A 223 12.19 21.56 -4.10
N HIS A 224 12.09 20.50 -3.29
CA HIS A 224 12.22 20.55 -1.82
C HIS A 224 13.21 19.46 -1.33
N LYS A 225 14.44 19.49 -1.87
CA LYS A 225 15.48 18.48 -1.58
C LYS A 225 15.89 18.46 -0.12
N GLU A 226 15.91 19.62 0.52
CA GLU A 226 16.18 19.80 1.94
C GLU A 226 15.27 18.94 2.80
N MET A 227 14.00 18.78 2.41
CA MET A 227 13.00 18.03 3.16
C MET A 227 12.87 16.57 2.73
N PHE A 228 13.07 16.28 1.44
CA PHE A 228 12.74 14.98 0.84
C PHE A 228 13.93 14.15 0.38
N SER A 229 15.17 14.60 0.61
CA SER A 229 16.38 13.80 0.39
C SER A 229 16.64 12.83 1.56
N VAL A 230 16.96 11.58 1.24
CA VAL A 230 17.35 10.56 2.23
C VAL A 230 18.58 10.99 3.04
N GLU A 231 19.47 11.78 2.44
CA GLU A 231 20.70 12.26 3.09
C GLU A 231 20.44 13.25 4.23
N ASN A 232 19.30 13.97 4.16
CA ASN A 232 18.88 14.95 5.14
C ASN A 232 17.98 14.35 6.22
N PHE A 233 17.46 13.14 5.99
CA PHE A 233 16.53 12.46 6.87
C PHE A 233 17.24 11.57 7.88
N LYS A 234 17.82 12.20 8.90
CA LYS A 234 18.63 11.53 9.94
C LYS A 234 18.08 11.74 11.35
N ASN A 235 17.22 12.72 11.57
CA ASN A 235 16.73 13.08 12.89
C ASN A 235 15.38 12.41 13.18
N TRP A 236 15.23 11.81 14.36
CA TRP A 236 13.98 11.22 14.82
C TRP A 236 12.83 12.25 14.95
N ASN A 237 13.15 13.53 15.11
CA ASN A 237 12.16 14.60 15.07
C ASN A 237 11.48 14.72 13.69
N ASP A 238 12.15 14.29 12.60
CA ASP A 238 11.59 14.35 11.25
C ASP A 238 10.47 13.31 11.01
N VAL A 239 10.34 12.34 11.92
CA VAL A 239 9.35 11.23 11.86
C VAL A 239 8.37 11.23 13.02
N GLU A 240 8.40 12.27 13.84
CA GLU A 240 7.39 12.47 14.85
C GLU A 240 6.06 12.80 14.19
N ILE A 241 4.98 12.16 14.64
CA ILE A 241 3.64 12.31 14.08
C ILE A 241 3.03 13.61 14.61
N ASN A 242 3.50 14.72 14.06
CA ASN A 242 3.06 16.06 14.39
C ASN A 242 2.47 16.75 13.15
N ASN A 243 2.12 18.02 13.29
CA ASN A 243 1.55 18.80 12.19
C ASN A 243 2.50 18.87 10.97
N GLU A 244 3.81 18.96 11.18
CA GLU A 244 4.82 19.04 10.10
C GLU A 244 4.99 17.72 9.34
N PHE A 245 4.62 16.58 9.94
CA PHE A 245 4.61 15.30 9.24
C PHE A 245 3.41 15.16 8.29
N TYR A 246 2.25 15.67 8.70
CA TYR A 246 1.02 15.63 7.89
C TYR A 246 0.91 16.77 6.88
N TYR A 247 1.44 17.94 7.22
CA TYR A 247 1.40 19.16 6.41
C TYR A 247 2.80 19.74 6.27
N PRO A 248 3.71 19.03 5.57
CA PRO A 248 5.13 19.37 5.54
C PRO A 248 5.45 20.65 4.74
N LEU A 249 4.56 21.10 3.85
CA LEU A 249 4.81 22.25 2.97
C LEU A 249 4.21 23.54 3.53
N ASP A 250 4.83 24.67 3.18
CA ASP A 250 4.35 26.00 3.54
C ASP A 250 3.20 26.47 2.63
N GLU A 251 2.43 27.46 3.11
CA GLU A 251 1.25 27.96 2.39
C GLU A 251 1.60 28.63 1.05
N ASN A 252 2.79 29.23 0.89
CA ASN A 252 3.17 29.85 -0.38
C ASN A 252 3.37 28.80 -1.47
N THR A 253 3.99 27.66 -1.12
CA THR A 253 4.13 26.51 -2.02
C THR A 253 2.77 26.01 -2.50
N ILE A 254 1.80 25.89 -1.59
CA ILE A 254 0.43 25.45 -1.90
C ILE A 254 -0.29 26.50 -2.77
N ALA A 255 -0.23 27.77 -2.39
CA ALA A 255 -0.88 28.87 -3.10
C ALA A 255 -0.34 29.03 -4.53
N LEU A 256 0.96 28.84 -4.74
CA LEU A 256 1.58 28.88 -6.07
C LEU A 256 1.06 27.75 -6.96
N HIS A 257 0.88 26.55 -6.40
CA HIS A 257 0.31 25.41 -7.14
C HIS A 257 -1.14 25.66 -7.55
N ARG A 258 -1.99 26.15 -6.64
CA ARG A 258 -3.41 26.43 -6.90
C ARG A 258 -3.64 27.47 -8.02
N LYS A 259 -2.65 28.32 -8.30
CA LYS A 259 -2.70 29.30 -9.41
C LYS A 259 -2.49 28.67 -10.79
N ARG A 260 -2.10 27.39 -10.89
CA ARG A 260 -1.84 26.73 -12.17
C ARG A 260 -3.16 26.47 -12.91
N PRO A 261 -3.19 26.58 -14.26
CA PRO A 261 -4.39 26.25 -15.03
C PRO A 261 -4.90 24.81 -14.82
N THR A 262 -3.99 23.89 -14.50
CA THR A 262 -4.28 22.47 -14.22
C THR A 262 -5.05 22.24 -12.93
N ASP A 263 -5.18 23.24 -12.05
CA ASP A 263 -6.03 23.17 -10.84
C ASP A 263 -7.51 23.03 -11.20
N LYS A 264 -7.91 23.48 -12.40
CA LYS A 264 -9.29 23.41 -12.90
C LYS A 264 -9.72 22.01 -13.38
N LEU A 265 -8.80 21.07 -13.54
CA LEU A 265 -9.15 19.71 -13.98
C LEU A 265 -9.98 19.00 -12.91
N THR A 266 -10.94 18.18 -13.32
CA THR A 266 -11.77 17.39 -12.40
C THR A 266 -11.05 16.13 -11.93
N VAL A 267 -11.50 15.51 -10.85
CA VAL A 267 -10.99 14.20 -10.41
C VAL A 267 -11.20 13.15 -11.50
N VAL A 268 -12.35 13.15 -12.19
CA VAL A 268 -12.62 12.22 -13.30
C VAL A 268 -11.64 12.40 -14.45
N GLN A 269 -11.28 13.64 -14.81
CA GLN A 269 -10.27 13.92 -15.84
C GLN A 269 -8.87 13.41 -15.43
N LEU A 270 -8.51 13.54 -14.15
CA LEU A 270 -7.24 12.99 -13.65
C LEU A 270 -7.25 11.45 -13.61
N LEU A 271 -8.40 10.84 -13.31
CA LEU A 271 -8.58 9.40 -13.35
C LEU A 271 -8.48 8.86 -14.79
N TRP A 272 -9.09 9.56 -15.76
CA TRP A 272 -8.92 9.29 -17.18
C TRP A 272 -7.47 9.41 -17.62
N LEU A 273 -6.75 10.43 -17.17
CA LEU A 273 -5.33 10.60 -17.48
C LEU A 273 -4.49 9.42 -16.95
N PHE A 274 -4.75 8.98 -15.71
CA PHE A 274 -4.10 7.80 -15.13
C PHE A 274 -4.38 6.54 -15.97
N CYS A 275 -5.65 6.32 -16.33
CA CYS A 275 -6.09 5.20 -17.14
C CYS A 275 -5.46 5.20 -18.54
N SER A 276 -5.66 6.28 -19.30
CA SER A 276 -5.18 6.43 -20.67
C SER A 276 -3.67 6.29 -20.80
N HIS A 277 -2.93 6.77 -19.80
CA HIS A 277 -1.48 6.66 -19.77
C HIS A 277 -0.97 5.23 -19.54
N TYR A 278 -1.65 4.47 -18.69
CA TYR A 278 -1.16 3.16 -18.23
C TYR A 278 -1.92 1.95 -18.81
N GLN A 279 -2.97 2.13 -19.61
CA GLN A 279 -3.74 1.02 -20.20
C GLN A 279 -2.96 0.20 -21.27
N ASN A 280 -1.86 0.73 -21.81
CA ASN A 280 -1.06 0.04 -22.82
C ASN A 280 0.15 -0.65 -22.20
N ASP A 281 0.16 -1.98 -22.25
CA ASP A 281 1.24 -2.83 -21.71
C ASP A 281 2.64 -2.48 -22.25
N HIS A 282 2.74 -1.92 -23.46
CA HIS A 282 4.01 -1.50 -24.04
C HIS A 282 4.79 -0.54 -23.14
N ILE A 283 4.11 0.35 -22.40
CA ILE A 283 4.79 1.30 -21.51
C ILE A 283 5.55 0.58 -20.40
N PHE A 284 5.01 -0.53 -19.87
CA PHE A 284 5.66 -1.29 -18.80
C PHE A 284 6.81 -2.16 -19.32
N ARG A 285 6.70 -2.68 -20.54
CA ARG A 285 7.74 -3.52 -21.15
C ARG A 285 8.99 -2.73 -21.51
N GLU A 286 8.82 -1.49 -21.96
CA GLU A 286 9.92 -0.68 -22.50
C GLU A 286 10.38 0.44 -21.58
N CYS A 287 9.56 0.84 -20.59
CA CYS A 287 9.86 2.00 -19.75
C CYS A 287 9.91 1.71 -18.25
N ARG A 288 10.70 2.53 -17.55
CA ARG A 288 10.70 2.65 -16.09
C ARG A 288 10.31 4.06 -15.68
N PHE A 289 9.67 4.18 -14.52
CA PHE A 289 9.12 5.42 -13.99
C PHE A 289 10.02 5.96 -12.90
N ASN A 290 10.67 7.10 -13.15
CA ASN A 290 11.64 7.64 -12.22
C ASN A 290 11.03 8.76 -11.35
N MET A 291 10.73 8.42 -10.10
CA MET A 291 10.13 9.35 -9.14
C MET A 291 11.10 10.48 -8.74
N LYS A 292 12.41 10.28 -8.87
CA LYS A 292 13.43 11.29 -8.49
C LYS A 292 13.43 12.50 -9.42
N ASN A 293 13.00 12.33 -10.67
CA ASN A 293 12.99 13.39 -11.67
C ASN A 293 11.65 13.52 -12.42
N GLY A 294 10.67 12.68 -12.10
CA GLY A 294 9.35 12.67 -12.72
C GLY A 294 9.42 12.35 -14.21
N ARG A 295 10.40 11.54 -14.63
CA ARG A 295 10.60 11.17 -16.04
C ARG A 295 10.35 9.69 -16.30
N ILE A 296 9.96 9.42 -17.54
CA ILE A 296 9.95 8.09 -18.13
C ILE A 296 11.30 7.86 -18.81
N GLU A 297 11.90 6.71 -18.51
CA GLU A 297 13.19 6.29 -19.03
C GLU A 297 13.07 4.92 -19.69
N GLN A 298 13.85 4.67 -20.74
CA GLN A 298 13.91 3.36 -21.37
C GLN A 298 14.55 2.33 -20.43
N ARG A 299 13.94 1.14 -20.33
CA ARG A 299 14.48 0.01 -19.57
C ARG A 299 15.76 -0.51 -20.21
N SER A 300 16.69 -0.97 -19.38
CA SER A 300 17.81 -1.77 -19.89
C SER A 300 17.35 -3.22 -20.09
N LYS A 301 18.03 -3.97 -20.97
CA LYS A 301 17.74 -5.41 -21.14
C LYS A 301 17.88 -6.18 -19.81
N SER A 302 18.78 -5.74 -18.93
CA SER A 302 19.02 -6.32 -17.61
C SER A 302 17.96 -5.98 -16.55
N SER A 303 17.11 -4.96 -16.76
CA SER A 303 16.14 -4.52 -15.75
C SER A 303 14.75 -5.16 -15.92
N ARG A 304 14.60 -6.12 -16.84
CA ARG A 304 13.33 -6.79 -17.20
C ARG A 304 12.84 -7.84 -16.20
N GLU A 305 13.44 -7.93 -15.01
CA GLU A 305 13.05 -8.89 -13.97
C GLU A 305 11.64 -8.63 -13.41
N HIS A 306 11.20 -7.38 -13.39
CA HIS A 306 9.91 -7.00 -12.81
C HIS A 306 8.90 -6.52 -13.84
N SER A 307 7.62 -6.85 -13.63
CA SER A 307 6.52 -6.45 -14.51
C SER A 307 6.32 -4.93 -14.55
N PHE A 308 6.60 -4.25 -13.43
CA PHE A 308 6.59 -2.80 -13.31
C PHE A 308 7.98 -2.36 -12.84
N GLU A 309 8.56 -1.30 -13.39
CA GLU A 309 9.85 -0.77 -12.91
C GLU A 309 9.68 0.68 -12.44
N ILE A 310 9.64 0.87 -11.11
CA ILE A 310 9.54 2.20 -10.50
C ILE A 310 10.85 2.48 -9.77
N LEU A 311 11.52 3.58 -10.11
CA LEU A 311 12.67 4.07 -9.37
C LEU A 311 12.19 5.05 -8.30
N CYS A 312 12.22 4.60 -7.06
CA CYS A 312 11.83 5.39 -5.90
C CYS A 312 13.07 5.97 -5.19
N PRO A 313 13.04 7.21 -4.69
CA PRO A 313 14.11 7.72 -3.82
C PRO A 313 14.21 6.99 -2.47
N TYR A 314 13.13 6.37 -2.00
CA TYR A 314 13.03 5.83 -0.63
C TYR A 314 13.11 4.30 -0.57
N ASP A 315 12.70 3.61 -1.64
CA ASP A 315 12.92 2.18 -1.82
C ASP A 315 14.07 1.97 -2.80
N VAL A 316 15.19 1.44 -2.32
CA VAL A 316 16.37 1.13 -3.16
C VAL A 316 16.11 -0.04 -4.10
N ARG A 317 15.05 -0.81 -3.84
CA ARG A 317 14.52 -1.80 -4.75
C ARG A 317 13.35 -1.20 -5.53
N ASN A 318 12.81 -2.00 -6.42
CA ASN A 318 11.55 -1.66 -7.06
C ASN A 318 10.37 -1.81 -6.06
N PRO A 319 9.60 -0.75 -5.75
CA PRO A 319 8.44 -0.83 -4.86
C PRO A 319 7.32 -1.71 -5.45
N ALA A 320 7.27 -1.86 -6.78
CA ALA A 320 6.25 -2.64 -7.48
C ALA A 320 6.61 -4.11 -7.71
N ARG A 321 7.73 -4.59 -7.16
CA ARG A 321 8.23 -5.97 -7.29
C ARG A 321 7.27 -7.08 -6.84
N SER A 322 6.24 -6.75 -6.04
CA SER A 322 5.24 -7.72 -5.60
C SER A 322 4.14 -7.95 -6.64
N ALA A 323 4.07 -7.14 -7.71
CA ALA A 323 3.10 -7.33 -8.76
C ALA A 323 3.56 -8.43 -9.73
N ARG A 324 2.73 -9.46 -9.91
CA ARG A 324 3.05 -10.63 -10.74
C ARG A 324 3.12 -10.25 -12.21
N SER A 325 2.09 -9.56 -12.71
CA SER A 325 1.98 -9.20 -14.13
C SER A 325 1.31 -7.86 -14.32
N THR A 326 1.46 -7.30 -15.51
CA THR A 326 0.75 -6.09 -15.97
C THR A 326 -0.61 -6.40 -16.58
N LEU A 327 -0.94 -7.67 -16.83
CA LEU A 327 -2.11 -8.07 -17.60
C LEU A 327 -3.40 -7.63 -16.92
N GLU A 328 -3.57 -7.98 -15.66
CA GLU A 328 -4.77 -7.66 -14.88
C GLU A 328 -4.93 -6.15 -14.67
N PHE A 329 -3.82 -5.48 -14.37
CA PHE A 329 -3.79 -4.05 -14.22
C PHE A 329 -4.18 -3.31 -15.51
N THR A 330 -3.59 -3.67 -16.65
CA THR A 330 -3.90 -3.05 -17.94
C THR A 330 -5.31 -3.38 -18.42
N ALA A 331 -5.81 -4.60 -18.18
CA ALA A 331 -7.19 -4.97 -18.48
C ALA A 331 -8.20 -4.13 -17.67
N ALA A 332 -7.97 -3.98 -16.36
CA ALA A 332 -8.82 -3.15 -15.51
C ALA A 332 -8.83 -1.68 -15.95
N LEU A 333 -7.68 -1.14 -16.39
CA LEU A 333 -7.61 0.20 -16.94
C LEU A 333 -8.34 0.32 -18.28
N LYS A 334 -8.18 -0.62 -19.20
CA LYS A 334 -8.93 -0.59 -20.49
C LYS A 334 -10.44 -0.55 -20.26
N GLU A 335 -10.93 -1.32 -19.30
CA GLU A 335 -12.35 -1.36 -18.97
C GLU A 335 -12.82 -0.06 -18.28
N LEU A 336 -12.01 0.52 -17.38
CA LEU A 336 -12.26 1.87 -16.86
C LEU A 336 -12.33 2.88 -18.02
N GLY A 337 -11.40 2.83 -18.96
CA GLY A 337 -11.38 3.70 -20.13
C GLY A 337 -12.65 3.56 -20.98
N ARG A 338 -13.14 2.33 -21.16
CA ARG A 338 -14.41 2.05 -21.84
C ARG A 338 -15.60 2.70 -21.13
N ILE A 339 -15.68 2.57 -19.81
CA ILE A 339 -16.76 3.19 -19.00
C ILE A 339 -16.69 4.72 -19.09
N LEU A 340 -15.50 5.31 -19.01
CA LEU A 340 -15.32 6.76 -19.08
C LEU A 340 -15.65 7.35 -20.47
N ASN A 341 -15.44 6.58 -21.54
CA ASN A 341 -15.78 6.96 -22.92
C ASN A 341 -17.23 6.66 -23.30
N THR A 342 -17.91 5.78 -22.57
CA THR A 342 -19.34 5.47 -22.79
C THR A 342 -20.09 5.62 -21.47
N PRO A 343 -20.24 6.86 -20.97
CA PRO A 343 -20.79 7.08 -19.65
C PRO A 343 -22.23 6.62 -19.54
N HIS A 344 -22.57 6.14 -18.35
CA HIS A 344 -23.90 5.66 -17.99
C HIS A 344 -24.13 5.95 -16.51
N ARG A 345 -25.38 5.90 -16.05
CA ARG A 345 -25.68 6.02 -14.60
C ARG A 345 -24.93 4.96 -13.79
N TYR A 346 -24.63 5.27 -12.54
CA TYR A 346 -23.97 4.34 -11.60
C TYR A 346 -22.54 3.95 -12.00
N MET A 347 -21.79 4.83 -12.69
CA MET A 347 -20.40 4.53 -13.13
C MET A 347 -19.50 4.03 -12.00
N LEU A 348 -19.57 4.62 -10.81
CA LEU A 348 -18.73 4.21 -9.69
C LEU A 348 -18.94 2.74 -9.33
N HIS A 349 -20.18 2.25 -9.40
CA HIS A 349 -20.50 0.85 -9.15
C HIS A 349 -19.89 -0.06 -10.22
N SER A 350 -20.09 0.27 -11.50
CA SER A 350 -19.52 -0.49 -12.63
C SER A 350 -18.00 -0.54 -12.56
N ILE A 351 -17.34 0.58 -12.26
CA ILE A 351 -15.88 0.63 -12.13
C ILE A 351 -15.41 -0.28 -11.00
N ARG A 352 -16.05 -0.21 -9.82
CA ARG A 352 -15.67 -1.05 -8.67
C ARG A 352 -15.83 -2.55 -8.94
N ARG A 353 -16.80 -2.94 -9.78
CA ARG A 353 -17.00 -4.35 -10.16
C ARG A 353 -15.84 -4.94 -10.96
N ILE A 354 -15.14 -4.13 -11.77
CA ILE A 354 -14.01 -4.57 -12.61
C ILE A 354 -13.00 -5.42 -11.83
N THR A 355 -12.64 -4.98 -10.62
CA THR A 355 -11.66 -5.68 -9.77
C THR A 355 -12.32 -6.54 -8.70
N ALA A 356 -13.50 -6.17 -8.20
CA ALA A 356 -14.19 -6.95 -7.15
C ALA A 356 -14.55 -8.36 -7.61
N GLU A 357 -14.96 -8.53 -8.88
CA GLU A 357 -15.26 -9.84 -9.46
C GLU A 357 -14.05 -10.77 -9.52
N LYS A 358 -12.83 -10.23 -9.46
CA LYS A 358 -11.59 -11.04 -9.43
C LYS A 358 -11.01 -11.19 -8.03
N THR A 359 -11.10 -10.14 -7.21
CA THR A 359 -10.54 -10.14 -5.84
C THR A 359 -11.36 -11.00 -4.88
N TYR A 360 -12.69 -11.04 -5.03
CA TYR A 360 -13.58 -11.67 -4.05
C TYR A 360 -14.37 -12.87 -4.57
N PHE A 361 -14.43 -13.05 -5.88
CA PHE A 361 -15.08 -14.20 -6.52
C PHE A 361 -14.05 -14.91 -7.40
N PRO A 362 -13.26 -15.87 -6.86
CA PRO A 362 -12.34 -16.62 -7.69
C PRO A 362 -13.13 -17.29 -8.81
N SER A 363 -12.87 -16.88 -10.06
CA SER A 363 -13.52 -17.45 -11.24
C SER A 363 -13.32 -18.96 -11.22
N GLN A 364 -14.39 -19.73 -11.21
CA GLN A 364 -14.33 -21.14 -11.59
C GLN A 364 -13.76 -21.18 -13.00
N SER A 365 -12.52 -21.67 -13.14
CA SER A 365 -11.81 -22.00 -14.40
C SER A 365 -12.09 -21.07 -15.60
N SER A 366 -11.13 -20.22 -15.92
CA SER A 366 -11.08 -19.24 -17.01
C SER A 366 -11.15 -19.82 -18.45
N SER A 367 -11.64 -21.04 -18.63
CA SER A 367 -11.69 -21.74 -19.92
C SER A 367 -13.02 -21.61 -20.66
N GLN A 368 -14.05 -20.94 -20.10
CA GLN A 368 -15.40 -20.92 -20.71
C GLN A 368 -16.05 -19.54 -20.92
N LEU A 369 -15.45 -18.43 -20.45
CA LEU A 369 -16.15 -17.13 -20.43
C LEU A 369 -15.93 -16.20 -21.64
N PHE A 370 -15.32 -16.67 -22.74
CA PHE A 370 -15.20 -15.87 -23.98
C PHE A 370 -16.09 -16.31 -25.14
N GLN A 371 -17.03 -17.22 -24.92
CA GLN A 371 -18.07 -17.54 -25.89
C GLN A 371 -19.41 -17.71 -25.19
N GLN A 372 -20.09 -16.61 -24.87
CA GLN A 372 -21.56 -16.50 -24.85
C GLN A 372 -21.98 -15.15 -24.24
N SER A 373 -22.10 -14.14 -25.08
CA SER A 373 -22.91 -12.96 -24.76
C SER A 373 -23.38 -12.25 -26.04
N TYR A 374 -24.07 -13.03 -26.88
CA TYR A 374 -25.13 -12.54 -27.73
C TYR A 374 -26.22 -13.60 -27.71
N MET A 375 -27.38 -13.30 -27.11
CA MET A 375 -28.68 -13.89 -27.42
C MET A 375 -29.77 -13.22 -26.57
N TYR A 376 -30.63 -12.45 -27.26
CA TYR A 376 -32.05 -12.25 -27.02
C TYR A 376 -32.60 -11.85 -25.63
N TYR A 377 -33.15 -10.63 -25.58
CA TYR A 377 -34.29 -10.30 -24.71
C TYR A 377 -35.60 -10.59 -25.46
N PRO A 378 -36.64 -11.05 -24.73
CA PRO A 378 -37.95 -10.42 -24.89
C PRO A 378 -38.56 -10.00 -23.54
N HIS A 379 -39.51 -9.08 -23.65
CA HIS A 379 -40.25 -8.41 -22.59
C HIS A 379 -40.97 -9.37 -21.61
N SER A 380 -41.08 -8.96 -20.34
CA SER A 380 -42.33 -8.43 -19.73
C SER A 380 -42.53 -8.79 -18.25
N GLN A 381 -43.07 -7.78 -17.54
CA GLN A 381 -43.95 -7.81 -16.36
C GLN A 381 -43.43 -7.98 -14.92
N ASN A 382 -43.74 -6.93 -14.16
CA ASN A 382 -43.92 -6.77 -12.72
C ASN A 382 -44.20 -8.04 -11.90
N VAL A 383 -43.39 -8.29 -10.85
CA VAL A 383 -43.86 -8.79 -9.55
C VAL A 383 -42.99 -8.19 -8.43
N LEU A 384 -43.62 -7.48 -7.51
CA LEU A 384 -43.12 -7.10 -6.19
C LEU A 384 -43.24 -8.31 -5.25
N TYR A 385 -42.23 -8.65 -4.44
CA TYR A 385 -42.34 -9.28 -3.09
C TYR A 385 -40.94 -9.37 -2.41
N PRO A 386 -40.84 -9.56 -1.07
CA PRO A 386 -39.84 -8.93 -0.22
C PRO A 386 -38.66 -9.84 0.14
N LEU A 387 -37.55 -9.20 0.56
CA LEU A 387 -36.38 -9.89 1.12
C LEU A 387 -36.67 -10.34 2.57
N GLU A 388 -36.78 -11.65 2.78
CA GLU A 388 -36.60 -12.27 4.10
C GLU A 388 -35.17 -12.79 4.26
N ALA A 389 -34.65 -12.63 5.46
CA ALA A 389 -33.30 -12.99 5.88
C ALA A 389 -33.20 -14.50 6.15
N HIS A 390 -32.30 -15.18 5.43
CA HIS A 390 -31.90 -16.55 5.78
C HIS A 390 -30.60 -16.55 6.59
N GLN A 391 -30.74 -16.85 7.88
CA GLN A 391 -29.66 -17.33 8.74
C GLN A 391 -29.26 -18.75 8.32
N TYR A 392 -27.99 -18.97 7.99
CA TYR A 392 -27.44 -20.32 7.84
C TYR A 392 -26.56 -20.66 9.05
N VAL A 393 -27.01 -21.67 9.79
CA VAL A 393 -26.29 -22.36 10.87
C VAL A 393 -25.32 -23.35 10.23
N TYR A 394 -24.02 -23.21 10.49
CA TYR A 394 -23.01 -24.19 10.11
C TYR A 394 -22.84 -25.25 11.20
N ASN A 395 -23.25 -26.48 10.89
CA ASN A 395 -22.89 -27.68 11.67
C ASN A 395 -21.51 -28.19 11.22
N PHE A 396 -20.53 -28.15 12.11
CA PHE A 396 -19.24 -28.82 11.95
C PHE A 396 -19.35 -30.26 12.49
N GLN A 397 -19.35 -31.25 11.60
CA GLN A 397 -19.07 -32.65 11.97
C GLN A 397 -17.62 -32.99 11.64
N SER A 398 -16.83 -33.23 12.68
CA SER A 398 -15.45 -33.70 12.65
C SER A 398 -15.37 -35.19 12.26
N ARG A 399 -14.56 -35.51 11.25
CA ARG A 399 -14.04 -36.88 11.01
C ARG A 399 -12.53 -36.91 11.27
N PRO A 400 -12.01 -37.94 11.96
CA PRO A 400 -10.57 -38.09 12.19
C PRO A 400 -9.88 -38.70 10.97
N MET A 401 -8.71 -38.19 10.59
CA MET A 401 -7.80 -38.88 9.67
C MET A 401 -6.59 -39.40 10.43
N ASN A 402 -6.34 -40.70 10.22
CA ASN A 402 -5.24 -41.48 10.77
C ASN A 402 -3.88 -41.00 10.24
N VAL A 403 -2.92 -40.97 11.17
CA VAL A 403 -1.50 -40.71 10.94
C VAL A 403 -0.82 -41.98 10.42
N ALA A 404 -0.09 -41.86 9.32
CA ALA A 404 0.93 -42.83 8.93
C ALA A 404 2.26 -42.09 8.76
N GLN A 405 3.25 -42.47 9.58
CA GLN A 405 4.63 -42.02 9.44
C GLN A 405 5.35 -42.83 8.35
N PRO A 406 6.30 -42.23 7.62
CA PRO A 406 7.39 -42.98 7.02
C PRO A 406 8.75 -42.65 7.65
N SER A 407 9.56 -43.69 7.59
CA SER A 407 10.88 -43.97 8.16
C SER A 407 12.02 -43.06 7.73
N ILE A 408 12.96 -42.92 8.67
CA ILE A 408 14.31 -42.37 8.55
C ILE A 408 15.14 -43.22 7.56
N SER A 409 15.83 -42.56 6.64
CA SER A 409 16.89 -43.13 5.81
C SER A 409 18.07 -42.16 5.77
N SER A 410 19.26 -42.73 5.93
CA SER A 410 20.52 -42.09 6.25
C SER A 410 21.42 -41.85 5.03
N SER A 411 22.23 -40.78 5.13
CA SER A 411 23.59 -40.62 4.56
C SER A 411 23.72 -39.86 3.23
N PRO A 412 24.94 -39.40 2.85
CA PRO A 412 25.79 -38.37 3.47
C PRO A 412 26.13 -37.26 2.44
N TRP A 413 26.85 -36.20 2.80
CA TRP A 413 27.96 -35.57 2.02
C TRP A 413 28.33 -34.18 2.57
N PHE A 414 29.64 -34.05 2.84
CA PHE A 414 30.49 -32.91 3.23
C PHE A 414 30.63 -32.50 4.72
N PRO A 415 31.85 -32.64 5.29
CA PRO A 415 32.21 -32.15 6.62
C PRO A 415 32.64 -30.67 6.54
N TYR A 416 32.20 -29.85 7.48
CA TYR A 416 32.83 -28.57 7.77
C TYR A 416 33.42 -28.62 9.18
N SER A 417 34.74 -28.60 9.25
CA SER A 417 35.50 -28.38 10.48
C SER A 417 35.32 -26.94 10.98
N PRO A 418 35.32 -26.69 12.30
CA PRO A 418 35.13 -25.36 12.84
C PRO A 418 36.44 -24.55 12.75
N PRO A 419 36.41 -23.26 12.37
CA PRO A 419 37.57 -22.41 12.52
C PRO A 419 37.70 -21.91 13.97
N ASN A 420 38.96 -21.82 14.36
CA ASN A 420 39.48 -21.38 15.64
C ASN A 420 38.84 -20.11 16.20
N SER A 421 38.74 -20.10 17.53
CA SER A 421 38.41 -18.99 18.41
C SER A 421 39.12 -17.68 18.04
N LEU A 422 38.34 -16.71 17.57
CA LEU A 422 38.72 -15.29 17.59
C LEU A 422 38.24 -14.67 18.92
N PRO A 423 38.97 -13.68 19.48
CA PRO A 423 38.61 -13.04 20.73
C PRO A 423 37.30 -12.25 20.60
N PRO A 424 36.58 -11.98 21.72
CA PRO A 424 35.27 -11.34 21.68
C PRO A 424 35.39 -9.96 21.03
N GLN A 425 34.84 -9.82 19.83
CA GLN A 425 34.59 -8.51 19.24
C GLN A 425 33.57 -7.82 20.13
N VAL A 426 33.92 -6.60 20.57
CA VAL A 426 33.00 -5.66 21.20
C VAL A 426 31.86 -5.43 20.21
N CYS A 427 30.71 -6.07 20.43
CA CYS A 427 29.51 -5.87 19.64
C CYS A 427 29.10 -4.41 19.76
N ASN A 428 29.15 -3.68 18.64
CA ASN A 428 28.47 -2.40 18.54
C ASN A 428 26.98 -2.58 18.89
N PRO A 429 26.36 -1.66 19.65
CA PRO A 429 24.95 -1.75 19.99
C PRO A 429 24.10 -1.87 18.71
N GLN A 430 23.17 -2.83 18.69
CA GLN A 430 22.21 -3.05 17.61
C GLN A 430 20.92 -2.32 17.96
N TYR A 431 20.33 -1.61 17.01
CA TYR A 431 19.22 -0.69 17.29
C TYR A 431 17.92 -1.18 16.67
N ALA A 432 16.83 -1.28 17.44
CA ALA A 432 15.51 -1.64 16.93
C ALA A 432 14.67 -0.39 16.62
N VAL A 433 14.02 -0.37 15.46
CA VAL A 433 12.96 0.59 15.12
C VAL A 433 11.64 -0.14 15.03
N PHE A 434 10.54 0.41 15.53
CA PHE A 434 9.21 -0.17 15.39
C PHE A 434 8.31 0.66 14.48
N VAL A 435 7.54 -0.03 13.63
CA VAL A 435 6.60 0.60 12.69
C VAL A 435 5.23 -0.07 12.77
N PRO A 436 4.21 0.61 13.33
CA PRO A 436 2.79 0.24 13.20
C PRO A 436 2.25 0.58 11.78
N HIS A 437 1.66 -0.39 11.08
CA HIS A 437 0.92 -0.25 9.82
C HIS A 437 -0.58 -0.34 10.10
N MET A 438 -1.42 0.35 9.32
CA MET A 438 -2.88 0.18 9.42
C MET A 438 -3.57 0.12 8.06
N GLN A 439 -4.55 -0.78 7.94
CA GLN A 439 -5.52 -0.79 6.84
C GLN A 439 -6.81 -0.07 7.30
N ASN A 440 -7.34 0.83 6.47
CA ASN A 440 -8.71 1.32 6.67
C ASN A 440 -9.67 0.19 6.28
N GLN A 441 -10.43 -0.31 7.25
CA GLN A 441 -11.68 -1.01 6.95
C GLN A 441 -12.81 0.01 7.08
N SER A 442 -13.58 0.21 6.00
CA SER A 442 -14.90 0.81 6.12
C SER A 442 -15.74 -0.13 6.97
N GLN A 443 -16.07 0.28 8.20
CA GLN A 443 -17.04 -0.46 9.00
C GLN A 443 -18.39 -0.39 8.29
N ARG A 444 -18.88 -1.51 7.75
CA ARG A 444 -20.31 -1.65 7.48
C ARG A 444 -20.98 -2.07 8.79
N LYS A 445 -21.95 -1.28 9.24
CA LYS A 445 -22.99 -1.75 10.16
C LYS A 445 -23.86 -2.78 9.48
#